data_AF-A0A8J2YT10-F1
#
_entry.id   AF-A0A8J2YT10-F1
#
_cell.length_a   1.000
_cell.length_b   1.000
_cell.length_c   1.000
_cell.angle_alpha   90.00
_cell.angle_beta   90.00
_cell.angle_gamma   90.00
#
_symmetry.space_group_name_H-M   'P 1'
#
loop_
_entity.id
_entity.type
_entity.pdbx_description
1 polymer ?
#
loop_
_entity_poly.entity_id
_entity_poly.type
_entity_poly.pdbx_seq_one_letter_code
_entity_poly.pdbx_strand_id
1 'polypeptide(L)'
;MCPGGAMSFNMKAADLDAYLGKPIAKICDRGYHPDAENHCAHFVSHALGITIGTLCGDMNYATRHTGATIRVNELYNGLRSRGPWDNRPPGTDGLLIFVTDANRNMINNRMGQGPQKHVGICYMGKIWNYSNGRHAVVRDASVESFHLKFKRTYHGTSISLYFGEVP
;
A
#
# COMPACT_ATOMS: atom_id res chain seq x y z
N MET A 1 15.91 -2.35 -27.00
CA MET A 1 15.85 -3.69 -26.39
C MET A 1 16.73 -3.65 -25.15
N CYS A 2 16.13 -3.62 -23.95
CA CYS A 2 16.84 -3.73 -22.67
C CYS A 2 16.52 -5.10 -22.06
N PRO A 3 17.49 -5.81 -21.49
CA PRO A 3 17.35 -7.21 -21.11
C PRO A 3 16.47 -7.35 -19.86
N GLY A 4 15.64 -8.41 -19.88
CA GLY A 4 14.61 -8.68 -18.90
C GLY A 4 15.14 -9.02 -17.51
N GLY A 5 14.42 -8.53 -16.51
CA GLY A 5 14.62 -8.85 -15.11
C GLY A 5 13.59 -8.15 -14.22
N ALA A 6 12.33 -8.00 -14.68
CA ALA A 6 11.24 -7.61 -13.81
C ALA A 6 10.55 -8.91 -13.37
N MET A 7 10.65 -9.26 -12.08
CA MET A 7 9.83 -10.29 -11.47
C MET A 7 8.36 -9.99 -11.82
N SER A 8 7.75 -10.86 -12.62
CA SER A 8 6.42 -10.63 -13.16
C SER A 8 5.41 -10.61 -12.02
N PHE A 9 4.76 -9.46 -11.83
CA PHE A 9 3.56 -9.34 -11.03
C PHE A 9 2.47 -10.22 -11.64
N ASN A 10 2.32 -11.46 -11.15
CA ASN A 10 1.43 -12.47 -11.75
C ASN A 10 -0.04 -12.28 -11.35
N MET A 11 -0.43 -11.07 -10.93
CA MET A 11 -1.77 -10.74 -10.48
C MET A 11 -2.48 -9.90 -11.54
N LYS A 12 -3.66 -10.35 -11.98
CA LYS A 12 -4.48 -9.66 -12.97
C LYS A 12 -5.36 -8.63 -12.27
N ALA A 13 -5.83 -7.65 -13.04
CA ALA A 13 -6.82 -6.68 -12.54
C ALA A 13 -8.09 -7.37 -11.99
N ALA A 14 -8.49 -8.52 -12.55
CA ALA A 14 -9.62 -9.31 -12.06
C ALA A 14 -9.40 -9.86 -10.64
N ASP A 15 -8.17 -10.26 -10.31
CA ASP A 15 -7.82 -10.77 -8.97
C ASP A 15 -7.91 -9.64 -7.94
N LEU A 16 -7.47 -8.43 -8.32
CA LEU A 16 -7.63 -7.22 -7.51
C LEU A 16 -9.10 -6.79 -7.38
N ASP A 17 -9.87 -6.89 -8.46
CA ASP A 17 -11.30 -6.56 -8.47
C ASP A 17 -12.12 -7.48 -7.55
N ALA A 18 -11.68 -8.73 -7.34
CA ALA A 18 -12.29 -9.64 -6.37
C ALA A 18 -12.22 -9.12 -4.92
N TYR A 19 -11.39 -8.13 -4.60
CA TYR A 19 -11.35 -7.50 -3.29
C TYR A 19 -12.31 -6.32 -3.15
N LEU A 20 -12.83 -5.75 -4.24
CA LEU A 20 -13.62 -4.53 -4.18
C LEU A 20 -14.84 -4.65 -3.27
N GLY A 21 -15.06 -3.63 -2.45
CA GLY A 21 -16.15 -3.60 -1.47
C GLY A 21 -15.95 -4.48 -0.25
N LYS A 22 -14.90 -5.33 -0.20
CA LYS A 22 -14.65 -6.17 0.97
C LYS A 22 -14.09 -5.35 2.13
N PRO A 23 -14.62 -5.51 3.36
CA PRO A 23 -13.99 -5.00 4.56
C PRO A 23 -12.79 -5.86 4.93
N ILE A 24 -11.88 -5.33 5.75
CA ILE A 24 -10.66 -6.03 6.13
C ILE A 24 -10.93 -7.35 6.88
N ALA A 25 -12.04 -7.43 7.61
CA ALA A 25 -12.49 -8.66 8.28
C ALA A 25 -12.82 -9.82 7.31
N LYS A 26 -13.05 -9.53 6.02
CA LYS A 26 -13.23 -10.55 4.97
C LYS A 26 -11.93 -10.90 4.24
N ILE A 27 -10.83 -10.25 4.61
CA ILE A 27 -9.51 -10.38 3.97
C ILE A 27 -8.50 -10.98 4.96
N CYS A 28 -8.53 -10.53 6.21
CA CYS A 28 -7.66 -11.01 7.28
C CYS A 28 -8.29 -12.21 8.01
N ASP A 29 -7.65 -13.37 7.92
CA ASP A 29 -8.02 -14.60 8.62
C ASP A 29 -7.53 -14.63 10.09
N ARG A 30 -6.70 -13.67 10.50
CA ARG A 30 -6.10 -13.59 11.85
C ARG A 30 -6.93 -12.80 12.88
N GLY A 31 -8.05 -12.22 12.47
CA GLY A 31 -8.97 -11.50 13.36
C GLY A 31 -8.53 -10.10 13.77
N TYR A 32 -7.46 -9.55 13.19
CA TYR A 32 -7.05 -8.16 13.45
C TYR A 32 -7.75 -7.18 12.50
N HIS A 33 -8.96 -6.75 12.85
CA HIS A 33 -9.75 -5.84 12.02
C HIS A 33 -10.44 -4.69 12.79
N PRO A 34 -9.80 -4.04 13.78
CA PRO A 34 -10.42 -2.90 14.46
C PRO A 34 -10.58 -1.70 13.52
N ASP A 35 -11.79 -1.17 13.38
CA ASP A 35 -12.13 -0.11 12.43
C ASP A 35 -11.42 1.24 12.66
N ALA A 36 -10.90 1.45 13.88
CA ALA A 36 -10.14 2.65 14.23
C ALA A 36 -8.73 2.69 13.61
N GLU A 37 -8.22 1.56 13.12
CA GLU A 37 -6.88 1.45 12.56
C GLU A 37 -6.85 1.71 11.05
N ASN A 38 -5.69 2.17 10.56
CA ASN A 38 -5.49 2.39 9.13
C ASN A 38 -5.15 1.07 8.42
N HIS A 39 -6.11 0.48 7.71
CA HIS A 39 -5.96 -0.84 7.08
C HIS A 39 -5.37 -0.84 5.66
N CYS A 40 -4.83 0.29 5.18
CA CYS A 40 -4.30 0.37 3.82
C CYS A 40 -3.11 -0.57 3.58
N ALA A 41 -2.11 -0.58 4.47
CA ALA A 41 -1.02 -1.55 4.40
C ALA A 41 -1.51 -2.98 4.63
N HIS A 42 -2.49 -3.15 5.52
CA HIS A 42 -3.04 -4.46 5.86
C HIS A 42 -3.69 -5.14 4.64
N PHE A 43 -4.53 -4.43 3.90
CA PHE A 43 -5.11 -4.91 2.64
C PHE A 43 -4.03 -5.24 1.61
N VAL A 44 -3.15 -4.28 1.31
CA VAL A 44 -2.13 -4.43 0.25
C VAL A 44 -1.24 -5.63 0.53
N SER A 45 -0.88 -5.84 1.79
CA SER A 45 -0.01 -6.93 2.19
C SER A 45 -0.72 -8.29 2.13
N HIS A 46 -2.01 -8.36 2.44
CA HIS A 46 -2.78 -9.59 2.23
C HIS A 46 -2.97 -9.92 0.74
N ALA A 47 -3.27 -8.92 -0.08
CA ALA A 47 -3.47 -9.13 -1.51
C ALA A 47 -2.20 -9.64 -2.21
N LEU A 48 -1.02 -9.32 -1.66
CA LEU A 48 0.27 -9.59 -2.29
C LEU A 48 1.17 -10.55 -1.50
N GLY A 49 0.69 -11.08 -0.36
CA GLY A 49 1.47 -11.98 0.49
C GLY A 49 2.71 -11.35 1.14
N ILE A 50 2.67 -10.04 1.45
CA ILE A 50 3.82 -9.32 2.00
C ILE A 50 3.91 -9.50 3.53
N THR A 51 5.07 -9.94 4.00
CA THR A 51 5.35 -10.23 5.42
C THR A 51 6.61 -9.51 5.92
N ILE A 52 6.54 -8.18 5.98
CA ILE A 52 7.61 -7.30 6.47
C ILE A 52 7.20 -6.57 7.75
N GLY A 53 8.08 -6.52 8.74
CA GLY A 53 7.84 -5.76 9.97
C GLY A 53 6.73 -6.37 10.82
N THR A 54 5.86 -5.52 11.38
CA THR A 54 4.75 -5.93 12.23
C THR A 54 3.65 -6.58 11.40
N LEU A 55 3.24 -7.78 11.78
CA LEU A 55 2.22 -8.56 11.10
C LEU A 55 0.88 -8.51 11.84
N CYS A 56 -0.23 -8.71 11.13
CA CYS A 56 -1.56 -8.76 11.74
C CYS A 56 -1.68 -9.90 12.77
N GLY A 57 -0.97 -11.01 12.57
CA GLY A 57 -0.91 -12.11 13.53
C GLY A 57 -0.15 -11.77 14.81
N ASP A 58 0.74 -10.77 14.82
CA ASP A 58 1.45 -10.34 16.04
C ASP A 58 0.53 -9.67 17.07
N MET A 59 -0.69 -9.30 16.66
CA MET A 59 -1.69 -8.68 17.52
C MET A 59 -2.46 -9.70 18.37
N ASN A 60 -2.23 -10.99 18.15
CA ASN A 60 -2.78 -12.08 18.96
C ASN A 60 -1.68 -13.11 19.25
N TYR A 61 -1.50 -13.45 20.52
CA TYR A 61 -0.47 -14.39 20.97
C TYR A 61 -0.50 -15.73 20.20
N ALA A 62 -1.69 -16.26 19.90
CA ALA A 62 -1.85 -17.54 19.22
C ALA A 62 -1.43 -17.53 17.74
N THR A 63 -1.39 -16.35 17.11
CA THR A 63 -1.09 -16.19 15.67
C THR A 63 0.20 -15.42 15.41
N ARG A 64 1.03 -15.22 16.43
CA ARG A 64 2.24 -14.41 16.34
C ARG A 64 3.17 -14.89 15.22
N HIS A 65 3.86 -13.96 14.57
CA HIS A 65 4.77 -14.20 13.44
C HIS A 65 4.08 -14.75 12.18
N THR A 66 2.75 -14.67 12.09
CA THR A 66 1.98 -15.04 10.90
C THR A 66 1.15 -13.87 10.38
N GLY A 67 0.61 -14.01 9.18
CA GLY A 67 -0.26 -13.00 8.57
C GLY A 67 0.52 -12.03 7.69
N ALA A 68 0.01 -10.80 7.55
CA ALA A 68 0.50 -9.82 6.59
C ALA A 68 0.89 -8.49 7.28
N THR A 69 1.76 -7.71 6.65
CA THR A 69 2.22 -6.40 7.17
C THR A 69 1.06 -5.44 7.39
N ILE A 70 1.04 -4.78 8.57
CA ILE A 70 -0.04 -3.84 8.93
C ILE A 70 0.38 -2.37 8.93
N ARG A 71 1.68 -2.04 8.82
CA ARG A 71 2.18 -0.66 8.92
C ARG A 71 2.78 -0.15 7.61
N VAL A 72 2.25 0.98 7.12
CA VAL A 72 2.66 1.59 5.84
C VAL A 72 4.14 1.92 5.79
N ASN A 73 4.68 2.50 6.87
CA ASN A 73 6.08 2.91 6.92
C ASN A 73 7.02 1.71 7.06
N GLU A 74 6.61 0.64 7.75
CA GLU A 74 7.40 -0.59 7.83
C GLU A 74 7.42 -1.31 6.48
N LEU A 75 6.27 -1.37 5.81
CA LEU A 75 6.17 -1.83 4.43
C LEU A 75 7.12 -1.02 3.54
N TYR A 76 6.96 0.30 3.45
CA TYR A 76 7.80 1.16 2.62
C TYR A 76 9.29 0.98 2.92
N ASN A 77 9.69 1.11 4.19
CA ASN A 77 11.10 1.04 4.60
C ASN A 77 11.72 -0.36 4.45
N GLY A 78 10.91 -1.39 4.26
CA GLY A 78 11.34 -2.77 4.02
C GLY A 78 11.60 -3.14 2.56
N LEU A 79 11.04 -2.38 1.60
CA LEU A 79 11.17 -2.72 0.17
C LEU A 79 12.58 -2.46 -0.36
N ARG A 80 13.13 -3.37 -1.17
CA ARG A 80 14.48 -3.21 -1.74
C ARG A 80 14.55 -2.10 -2.78
N SER A 81 13.56 -2.03 -3.67
CA SER A 81 13.44 -0.97 -4.69
C SER A 81 12.26 -0.06 -4.34
N ARG A 82 12.56 1.20 -4.05
CA ARG A 82 11.57 2.23 -3.65
C ARG A 82 12.13 3.64 -3.83
N GLY A 83 11.24 4.61 -3.97
CA GLY A 83 11.64 6.01 -4.04
C GLY A 83 10.53 6.95 -4.49
N PRO A 84 10.86 8.20 -4.83
CA PRO A 84 9.91 9.14 -5.41
C PRO A 84 9.23 8.56 -6.66
N TRP A 85 7.93 8.76 -6.80
CA TRP A 85 7.13 8.12 -7.86
C TRP A 85 7.66 8.34 -9.27
N ASP A 86 8.23 9.51 -9.55
CA ASP A 86 8.76 9.87 -10.87
C ASP A 86 10.07 9.13 -11.21
N ASN A 87 10.71 8.50 -10.22
CA ASN A 87 11.93 7.70 -10.38
C ASN A 87 11.64 6.20 -10.53
N ARG A 88 10.36 5.81 -10.63
CA ARG A 88 9.99 4.39 -10.80
C ARG A 88 10.49 3.85 -12.15
N PRO A 89 10.79 2.54 -12.26
CA PRO A 89 11.19 1.96 -13.54
C PRO A 89 10.08 2.13 -14.59
N PRO A 90 10.42 2.52 -15.83
CA PRO A 90 9.43 2.69 -16.89
C PRO A 90 8.85 1.34 -17.33
N GLY A 91 7.56 1.31 -17.65
CA GLY A 91 6.90 0.11 -18.15
C GLY A 91 6.60 -0.97 -17.10
N THR A 92 6.82 -0.70 -15.81
CA THR A 92 6.47 -1.63 -14.74
C THR A 92 5.01 -1.44 -14.31
N ASP A 93 4.18 -2.43 -14.61
CA ASP A 93 2.88 -2.63 -13.97
C ASP A 93 3.05 -3.43 -12.67
N GLY A 94 2.18 -3.19 -11.68
CA GLY A 94 2.22 -3.93 -10.41
C GLY A 94 3.19 -3.34 -9.38
N LEU A 95 3.14 -2.02 -9.20
CA LEU A 95 3.90 -1.31 -8.18
C LEU A 95 3.04 -1.02 -6.97
N LEU A 96 3.66 -0.93 -5.79
CA LEU A 96 3.07 -0.26 -4.65
C LEU A 96 3.14 1.25 -4.88
N ILE A 97 2.02 1.93 -4.68
CA ILE A 97 1.94 3.40 -4.69
C ILE A 97 1.67 3.90 -3.28
N PHE A 98 2.54 4.76 -2.79
CA PHE A 98 2.44 5.40 -1.49
C PHE A 98 2.15 6.88 -1.66
N VAL A 99 1.42 7.44 -0.70
CA VAL A 99 1.19 8.89 -0.62
C VAL A 99 1.33 9.35 0.82
N THR A 100 2.01 10.48 1.01
CA THR A 100 2.25 11.06 2.32
C THR A 100 2.53 12.56 2.22
N ASP A 101 2.39 13.28 3.33
CA ASP A 101 3.05 14.57 3.51
C ASP A 101 4.57 14.35 3.60
N ALA A 102 5.31 14.79 2.59
CA ALA A 102 6.75 14.55 2.49
C ALA A 102 7.54 15.33 3.56
N ASN A 103 7.15 16.58 3.83
CA ASN A 103 7.85 17.42 4.81
C ASN A 103 7.75 16.82 6.22
N ARG A 104 6.66 16.11 6.54
CA ARG A 104 6.45 15.52 7.87
C ARG A 104 6.97 14.10 7.99
N ASN A 105 6.84 13.30 6.93
CA ASN A 105 7.05 11.85 7.03
C ASN A 105 8.23 11.34 6.22
N MET A 106 8.93 12.15 5.42
CA MET A 106 10.01 11.65 4.57
C MET A 106 11.34 12.34 4.89
N ILE A 107 12.32 11.54 5.32
CA ILE A 107 13.70 11.98 5.56
C ILE A 107 14.63 10.96 4.93
N ASN A 108 15.53 11.39 4.04
CA ASN A 108 16.52 10.52 3.37
C ASN A 108 15.91 9.23 2.78
N ASN A 109 14.79 9.37 2.08
CA ASN A 109 14.02 8.25 1.51
C ASN A 109 13.57 7.19 2.54
N ARG A 110 13.34 7.60 3.79
CA ARG A 110 12.73 6.80 4.84
C ARG A 110 11.42 7.42 5.29
N MET A 111 10.40 6.57 5.39
CA MET A 111 9.06 6.96 5.84
C MET A 111 8.96 6.87 7.36
N GLY A 112 8.61 7.97 8.02
CA GLY A 112 8.49 8.08 9.48
C GLY A 112 7.24 7.38 10.03
N GLN A 113 7.06 7.43 11.36
CA GLN A 113 5.92 6.85 12.07
C GLN A 113 4.66 7.75 12.11
N GLY A 114 4.76 9.02 11.70
CA GLY A 114 3.69 10.01 11.79
C GLY A 114 2.40 9.68 11.01
N PRO A 115 1.30 10.40 11.24
CA PRO A 115 0.03 10.20 10.54
C PRO A 115 0.12 10.63 9.07
N GLN A 116 -0.99 10.55 8.32
CA GLN A 116 -1.09 11.01 6.92
C GLN A 116 -0.17 10.25 5.94
N LYS A 117 -0.30 8.93 5.95
CA LYS A 117 0.38 8.01 5.04
C LYS A 117 -0.63 7.00 4.52
N HIS A 118 -0.56 6.66 3.24
CA HIS A 118 -1.42 5.67 2.61
C HIS A 118 -0.65 4.85 1.58
N VAL A 119 -1.16 3.66 1.29
CA VAL A 119 -0.62 2.76 0.27
C VAL A 119 -1.73 2.11 -0.54
N GLY A 120 -1.45 1.83 -1.81
CA GLY A 120 -2.28 1.06 -2.73
C GLY A 120 -1.44 0.24 -3.70
N ILE A 121 -2.11 -0.56 -4.52
CA ILE A 121 -1.54 -1.37 -5.59
C ILE A 121 -1.85 -0.67 -6.91
N CYS A 122 -0.82 -0.20 -7.61
CA CYS A 122 -0.93 0.40 -8.93
C CYS A 122 -0.71 -0.65 -10.02
N TYR A 123 -1.75 -0.89 -10.82
CA TYR A 123 -1.73 -1.86 -11.91
C TYR A 123 -2.53 -1.33 -13.11
N MET A 124 -1.92 -1.29 -14.30
CA MET A 124 -2.52 -0.73 -15.52
C MET A 124 -3.10 0.68 -15.29
N GLY A 125 -2.37 1.52 -14.56
CA GLY A 125 -2.74 2.90 -14.25
C GLY A 125 -3.86 3.09 -13.20
N LYS A 126 -4.48 2.01 -12.71
CA LYS A 126 -5.53 2.04 -11.67
C LYS A 126 -4.95 1.68 -10.31
N ILE A 127 -5.61 2.11 -9.23
CA ILE A 127 -5.11 1.94 -7.86
C ILE A 127 -6.14 1.27 -6.97
N TRP A 128 -5.84 0.05 -6.52
CA TRP A 128 -6.62 -0.64 -5.50
C TRP A 128 -6.05 -0.30 -4.13
N ASN A 129 -6.89 0.17 -3.22
CA ASN A 129 -6.48 0.55 -1.87
C ASN A 129 -7.64 0.39 -0.90
N TYR A 130 -7.33 0.31 0.39
CA TYR A 130 -8.36 0.29 1.43
C TYR A 130 -8.79 1.71 1.80
N SER A 131 -10.08 2.00 1.82
CA SER A 131 -10.61 3.28 2.30
C SER A 131 -11.10 3.12 3.74
N ASN A 132 -10.43 3.78 4.69
CA ASN A 132 -10.87 3.73 6.10
C ASN A 132 -12.25 4.37 6.28
N GLY A 133 -12.56 5.48 5.58
CA GLY A 133 -13.89 6.11 5.65
C GLY A 133 -15.04 5.27 5.07
N ARG A 134 -14.74 4.32 4.18
CA ARG A 134 -15.75 3.39 3.64
C ARG A 134 -15.65 1.98 4.24
N HIS A 135 -14.68 1.73 5.11
CA HIS A 135 -14.34 0.42 5.65
C HIS A 135 -14.27 -0.68 4.57
N ALA A 136 -13.70 -0.36 3.40
CA ALA A 136 -13.71 -1.28 2.25
C ALA A 136 -12.58 -1.00 1.25
N VAL A 137 -12.22 -2.03 0.49
CA VAL A 137 -11.34 -1.87 -0.69
C VAL A 137 -12.06 -1.10 -1.79
N VAL A 138 -11.38 -0.10 -2.32
CA VAL A 138 -11.83 0.76 -3.41
C VAL A 138 -10.82 0.76 -4.54
N ARG A 139 -11.25 1.28 -5.70
CA ARG A 139 -10.38 1.49 -6.86
C ARG A 139 -10.46 2.93 -7.32
N ASP A 140 -9.32 3.60 -7.37
CA ASP A 140 -9.19 4.89 -8.04
C ASP A 140 -8.89 4.66 -9.54
N ALA A 141 -9.49 5.50 -10.38
CA ALA A 141 -9.44 5.33 -11.84
C ALA A 141 -8.06 5.66 -12.43
N SER A 142 -7.27 6.49 -11.75
CA SER A 142 -5.94 6.92 -12.17
C SER A 142 -5.04 7.31 -11.00
N VAL A 143 -3.73 7.31 -11.22
CA VAL A 143 -2.72 7.84 -10.27
C VAL A 143 -3.04 9.27 -9.86
N GLU A 144 -3.47 10.10 -10.81
CA GLU A 144 -3.86 11.49 -10.58
C GLU A 144 -5.06 11.58 -9.63
N SER A 145 -6.11 10.79 -9.88
CA SER A 145 -7.31 10.78 -9.01
C SER A 145 -6.98 10.33 -7.58
N PHE A 146 -6.09 9.34 -7.44
CA PHE A 146 -5.56 8.89 -6.15
C PHE A 146 -4.79 10.03 -5.46
N HIS A 147 -3.89 10.72 -6.16
CA HIS A 147 -3.11 11.81 -5.59
C HIS A 147 -3.97 13.00 -5.17
N LEU A 148 -4.90 13.42 -6.03
CA LEU A 148 -5.81 14.54 -5.77
C LEU A 148 -6.69 14.28 -4.54
N LYS A 149 -7.17 13.04 -4.38
CA LYS A 149 -7.93 12.63 -3.19
C LYS A 149 -7.13 12.91 -1.91
N PHE A 150 -5.88 12.46 -1.83
CA PHE A 150 -5.06 12.65 -0.62
C PHE A 150 -4.53 14.08 -0.44
N LYS A 151 -4.30 14.82 -1.53
CA LYS A 151 -4.05 16.27 -1.47
C LYS A 151 -5.19 17.00 -0.74
N ARG A 152 -6.44 16.64 -1.05
CA ARG A 152 -7.63 17.20 -0.38
C ARG A 152 -7.76 16.71 1.06
N THR A 153 -7.52 15.43 1.33
CA THR A 153 -7.69 14.84 2.68
C THR A 153 -6.63 15.28 3.68
N TYR A 154 -5.37 15.42 3.27
CA TYR A 154 -4.27 15.70 4.21
C TYR A 154 -4.04 17.19 4.46
N HIS A 155 -4.63 18.08 3.65
CA HIS A 155 -4.50 19.54 3.76
C HIS A 155 -3.05 20.07 3.84
N GLY A 156 -2.07 19.24 3.46
CA GLY A 156 -0.65 19.59 3.47
C GLY A 156 -0.23 20.20 2.13
N THR A 157 0.82 21.01 2.15
CA THR A 157 1.38 21.62 0.93
C THR A 157 2.38 20.71 0.22
N SER A 158 2.84 19.63 0.86
CA SER A 158 3.89 18.74 0.37
C SER A 158 3.42 17.28 0.19
N ILE A 159 2.17 17.10 -0.23
CA ILE A 159 1.63 15.75 -0.47
C ILE A 159 2.25 15.16 -1.74
N SER A 160 3.06 14.13 -1.57
CA SER A 160 3.88 13.53 -2.63
C SER A 160 3.66 12.03 -2.74
N LEU A 161 3.91 11.51 -3.95
CA LEU A 161 3.81 10.10 -4.27
C LEU A 161 5.18 9.42 -4.22
N TYR A 162 5.19 8.16 -3.79
CA TYR A 162 6.36 7.29 -3.78
C TYR A 162 5.99 5.92 -4.34
N PHE A 163 6.93 5.23 -4.96
CA PHE A 163 6.76 3.86 -5.46
C PHE A 163 7.50 2.87 -4.57
N GLY A 164 7.11 1.60 -4.68
CA GLY A 164 7.91 0.47 -4.26
C GLY A 164 7.61 -0.76 -5.11
N GLU A 165 8.63 -1.54 -5.42
CA GLU A 165 8.45 -2.86 -6.04
C GLU A 165 8.12 -3.89 -4.97
N VAL A 166 7.25 -4.83 -5.33
CA VAL A 166 6.84 -5.90 -4.42
C VAL A 166 8.00 -6.89 -4.27
N PRO A 167 8.26 -7.40 -3.05
CA PRO A 167 9.42 -8.25 -2.76
C PRO A 167 9.50 -9.55 -3.57
#